data_AF-A5HGV4-F1
#
_entry.id   AF-A5HGV4-F1
#
_cell.length_a   1.000
_cell.length_b   1.000
_cell.length_c   1.000
_cell.angle_alpha   90.00
_cell.angle_beta   90.00
_cell.angle_gamma   90.00
#
_symmetry.space_group_name_H-M   'P 1'
#
loop_
_entity.id
_entity.type
_entity.pdbx_description
1 polymer ?
#
loop_
_entity_poly.entity_id
_entity_poly.type
_entity_poly.pdbx_seq_one_letter_code
_entity_poly.pdbx_strand_id
1 'polypeptide(L)' 'TWLNQLTSIPGMAFHSLTRLTYLSLYDNKLTSLP' A
#
# COMPACT_ATOMS: atom_id res chain seq x y z
N THR A 1 -3.16 -20.67 2.20
CA THR A 1 -3.78 -19.32 2.18
C THR A 1 -2.66 -18.32 1.96
N TRP A 2 -2.56 -17.73 0.78
CA TRP A 2 -1.41 -16.93 0.38
C TRP A 2 -1.53 -15.53 1.00
N LEU A 3 -0.82 -15.28 2.10
CA LEU A 3 -0.73 -13.96 2.73
C LEU A 3 0.13 -13.04 1.86
N ASN A 4 -0.32 -11.79 1.67
CA ASN A 4 0.42 -10.80 0.88
C ASN A 4 1.61 -10.29 1.70
N GLN A 5 2.83 -10.43 1.17
CA GLN A 5 4.07 -10.19 1.92
C GLN A 5 4.62 -8.77 1.74
N LEU A 6 3.80 -7.80 1.36
CA LEU A 6 4.25 -6.44 1.11
C LEU A 6 4.74 -5.81 2.43
N THR A 7 6.03 -5.48 2.49
CA THR A 7 6.70 -4.91 3.68
C THR A 7 6.96 -3.40 3.57
N SER A 8 6.94 -2.85 2.35
CA SER A 8 7.14 -1.41 2.12
C SER A 8 6.37 -0.94 0.90
N ILE A 9 5.94 0.33 0.93
CA ILE A 9 5.37 1.02 -0.22
C ILE A 9 6.42 2.00 -0.75
N PRO A 10 6.73 2.01 -2.06
CA PRO A 10 7.57 3.05 -2.65
C PRO A 10 6.95 4.43 -2.42
N GLY A 11 7.75 5.43 -2.02
CA GLY A 11 7.23 6.77 -1.69
C GLY A 11 6.45 7.44 -2.83
N MET A 12 6.73 7.07 -4.08
CA MET A 12 6.05 7.60 -5.26
C MET A 12 4.85 6.76 -5.75
N ALA A 13 4.48 5.68 -5.06
CA ALA A 13 3.53 4.68 -5.54
C ALA A 13 2.15 5.25 -5.91
N PHE A 14 1.71 6.32 -5.24
CA PHE A 14 0.38 6.90 -5.43
C PHE A 14 0.39 8.31 -6.01
N HIS A 15 1.56 8.86 -6.38
CA HIS A 15 1.68 10.27 -6.80
C HIS A 15 0.81 10.64 -8.00
N SER A 16 0.58 9.70 -8.93
CA SER A 16 -0.26 9.95 -10.11
C SER A 16 -1.75 9.66 -9.88
N LEU A 17 -2.13 9.14 -8.71
CA LEU A 17 -3.51 8.79 -8.39
C LEU A 17 -4.25 10.00 -7.81
N THR A 18 -4.36 11.07 -8.61
CA THR A 18 -4.89 12.39 -8.20
C THR A 18 -6.35 12.37 -7.75
N ARG A 19 -7.08 11.28 -8.00
CA ARG A 19 -8.48 11.08 -7.60
C ARG A 19 -8.68 9.84 -6.73
N LEU A 20 -7.62 9.33 -6.10
CA LEU A 20 -7.72 8.19 -5.18
C LEU A 20 -8.51 8.60 -3.95
N THR A 21 -9.69 8.02 -3.77
CA THR A 21 -10.55 8.25 -2.59
C THR A 21 -10.56 7.07 -1.64
N TYR A 22 -10.10 5.90 -2.08
CA TYR A 22 -10.06 4.69 -1.28
C TYR A 22 -8.87 3.81 -1.66
N LEU A 23 -8.13 3.37 -0.65
CA LEU A 23 -7.00 2.46 -0.77
C LEU A 23 -7.12 1.38 0.31
N SER A 24 -7.21 0.11 -0.09
CA SER A 24 -7.19 -1.01 0.85
C SER A 24 -5.81 -1.66 0.84
N LEU A 25 -5.19 -1.72 2.01
CA LEU A 25 -3.91 -2.38 2.26
C LEU A 25 -4.07 -3.56 3.23
N TYR A 26 -5.29 -4.06 3.36
CA TYR A 26 -5.61 -5.15 4.27
C TYR A 26 -4.75 -6.38 3.98
N ASP A 27 -4.38 -7.10 5.05
CA ASP A 27 -3.59 -8.34 4.98
C ASP A 27 -2.22 -8.16 4.28
N ASN A 28 -1.49 -7.11 4.69
CA ASN A 28 -0.09 -6.88 4.34
C ASN A 28 0.79 -6.80 5.60
N LYS A 29 2.12 -6.81 5.42
CA LYS A 29 3.13 -6.73 6.49
C LYS A 29 3.75 -5.34 6.63
N LEU A 30 2.98 -4.31 6.27
CA LEU A 30 3.41 -2.92 6.38
C LEU A 30 3.50 -2.51 7.85
N THR A 31 4.66 -2.01 8.27
CA THR A 31 4.87 -1.47 9.62
C THR A 31 4.63 0.04 9.68
N SER A 32 4.68 0.72 8.53
CA SER A 32 4.48 2.15 8.39
C SER A 32 3.96 2.47 6.99
N LEU A 33 3.30 3.62 6.86
CA LEU A 33 3.01 4.23 5.58
C LEU A 33 4.10 5.27 5.27
N PRO A 34 4.59 5.34 4.02
CA PRO A 34 5.49 6.40 3.58
C PRO A 34 4.82 7.78 3.56
#